data_AF-A0A0K1QFI1-F1
#
_entry.id   AF-A0A0K1QFI1-F1
#
_cell.length_a   1.000
_cell.length_b   1.000
_cell.length_c   1.000
_cell.angle_alpha   90.00
_cell.angle_beta   90.00
_cell.angle_gamma   90.00
#
_symmetry.space_group_name_H-M   'P 1'
#
loop_
_entity.id
_entity.type
_entity.pdbx_description
1 polymer ?
#
loop_
_entity_poly.entity_id
_entity_poly.type
_entity_poly.pdbx_seq_one_letter_code
_entity_poly.pdbx_strand_id
1 'polypeptide(L)'
;MQAIQWSHPAVAQLSDAARLIYACLIDGCSTTARETIDSVELVWRNRYRARERYAGAAEMRDALDEICLAVEELLAAGLLVLLDRSSINAGWVRRPWEELPN
;
A
#
# COMPACT_ATOMS: atom_id res chain seq x y z
N MET A 1 -2.96 -6.29 -24.37
CA MET A 1 -3.08 -5.96 -22.94
C MET A 1 -4.55 -5.66 -22.66
N GLN A 2 -5.24 -6.50 -21.90
CA GLN A 2 -6.56 -6.13 -21.36
C GLN A 2 -6.34 -5.13 -20.23
N ALA A 3 -7.02 -3.99 -20.28
CA ALA A 3 -7.03 -3.04 -19.17
C ALA A 3 -7.70 -3.72 -17.97
N ILE A 4 -7.00 -3.79 -16.85
CA ILE A 4 -7.61 -4.22 -15.58
C ILE A 4 -8.73 -3.22 -15.29
N GLN A 5 -9.97 -3.69 -15.31
CA GLN A 5 -11.11 -2.87 -14.96
C GLN A 5 -11.09 -2.69 -13.44
N TRP A 6 -10.63 -1.53 -12.98
CA TRP A 6 -10.64 -1.13 -11.57
C TRP A 6 -12.09 -0.81 -11.16
N SER A 7 -12.94 -1.83 -11.03
CA SER A 7 -14.37 -1.67 -10.72
C SER A 7 -14.66 -1.46 -9.23
N HIS A 8 -13.64 -1.47 -8.35
CA HIS A 8 -13.86 -1.31 -6.92
C HIS A 8 -14.05 0.18 -6.57
N PRO A 9 -15.23 0.60 -6.08
CA PRO A 9 -15.57 2.02 -5.89
C PRO A 9 -14.65 2.74 -4.90
N ALA A 10 -14.05 2.00 -3.95
CA ALA A 10 -13.07 2.58 -3.02
C ALA A 10 -11.80 3.10 -3.73
N VAL A 11 -11.40 2.52 -4.87
CA VAL A 11 -10.17 2.91 -5.58
C VAL A 11 -10.24 4.35 -6.08
N ALA A 12 -11.44 4.84 -6.43
CA ALA A 12 -11.64 6.21 -6.87
C ALA A 12 -11.43 7.25 -5.76
N GLN A 13 -11.49 6.85 -4.49
CA GLN A 13 -11.35 7.72 -3.34
C GLN A 13 -9.95 7.67 -2.70
N LEU A 14 -9.10 6.74 -3.14
CA LEU A 14 -7.73 6.60 -2.66
C LEU A 14 -6.85 7.77 -3.13
N SER A 15 -5.87 8.14 -2.30
CA SER A 15 -4.75 9.01 -2.72
C SER A 15 -3.95 8.39 -3.87
N ASP A 16 -3.19 9.22 -4.59
CA ASP A 16 -2.36 8.73 -5.70
C ASP A 16 -1.29 7.73 -5.21
N ALA A 17 -0.71 7.97 -4.04
CA ALA A 17 0.22 7.04 -3.39
C ALA A 17 -0.45 5.70 -3.05
N ALA A 18 -1.66 5.72 -2.46
CA ALA A 18 -2.39 4.49 -2.15
C ALA A 18 -2.78 3.71 -3.42
N ARG A 19 -3.20 4.41 -4.49
CA ARG A 19 -3.48 3.78 -5.79
C ARG A 19 -2.24 3.11 -6.39
N LEU A 20 -1.08 3.77 -6.31
CA LEU A 20 0.18 3.21 -6.81
C LEU A 20 0.58 1.96 -6.01
N ILE A 21 0.57 2.04 -4.68
CA ILE A 21 0.90 0.89 -3.81
C ILE A 21 -0.05 -0.27 -4.10
N TYR A 22 -1.35 -0.02 -4.19
CA TYR A 22 -2.34 -1.03 -4.52
C TYR A 22 -2.11 -1.64 -5.90
N ALA A 23 -1.78 -0.83 -6.92
CA ALA A 23 -1.44 -1.34 -8.24
C ALA A 23 -0.21 -2.27 -8.23
N CYS A 24 0.83 -1.91 -7.47
CA CYS A 24 2.01 -2.75 -7.31
C CYS A 24 1.71 -4.05 -6.54
N LEU A 25 0.86 -3.99 -5.51
CA LEU A 25 0.41 -5.16 -4.76
C LEU A 25 -0.40 -6.14 -5.63
N ILE A 26 -1.25 -5.62 -6.52
CA ILE A 26 -2.05 -6.42 -7.45
C ILE A 26 -1.19 -7.04 -8.55
N ASP A 27 -0.23 -6.29 -9.10
CA ASP A 27 0.71 -6.79 -10.09
C ASP A 27 1.57 -7.92 -9.49
N GLY A 28 2.33 -7.63 -8.42
CA GLY A 28 3.15 -8.59 -7.67
C GLY A 28 4.24 -9.32 -8.47
N CYS A 29 4.25 -9.20 -9.80
CA CYS A 29 5.07 -10.00 -10.71
C CYS A 29 6.16 -9.15 -11.36
N SER A 30 5.87 -7.89 -11.72
CA SER A 30 6.87 -7.03 -12.34
C SER A 30 7.99 -6.67 -11.36
N THR A 31 9.20 -6.45 -11.90
CA THR A 31 10.34 -6.01 -11.08
C THR A 31 10.07 -4.67 -10.41
N THR A 32 9.51 -3.71 -11.14
CA THR A 32 9.15 -2.39 -10.60
C THR A 32 8.12 -2.50 -9.48
N ALA A 33 7.10 -3.34 -9.61
CA ALA A 33 6.12 -3.55 -8.55
C ALA A 33 6.78 -4.15 -7.31
N ARG A 34 7.61 -5.19 -7.46
CA ARG A 34 8.31 -5.83 -6.33
C ARG A 34 9.25 -4.86 -5.61
N GLU A 35 10.06 -4.10 -6.35
CA GLU A 35 10.96 -3.09 -5.77
C GLU A 35 10.21 -1.97 -5.03
N THR A 36 9.07 -1.56 -5.57
CA THR A 36 8.19 -0.57 -4.93
C THR A 36 7.63 -1.14 -3.62
N ILE A 37 7.11 -2.37 -3.64
CA ILE A 37 6.56 -3.00 -2.44
C ILE A 37 7.64 -3.30 -1.40
N ASP A 38 8.84 -3.72 -1.80
CA ASP A 38 9.94 -3.93 -0.86
C ASP A 38 10.33 -2.63 -0.13
N SER A 39 10.29 -1.50 -0.85
CA SER A 39 10.53 -0.18 -0.26
C SER A 39 9.42 0.23 0.70
N VAL A 40 8.15 0.01 0.31
CA VAL A 40 6.98 0.27 1.15
C VAL A 40 6.99 -0.62 2.40
N GLU A 41 7.32 -1.90 2.26
CA GLU A 41 7.48 -2.86 3.35
C GLU A 41 8.55 -2.40 4.35
N LEU A 42 9.69 -1.92 3.85
CA LEU A 42 10.76 -1.39 4.70
C LEU A 42 10.27 -0.20 5.53
N VAL A 43 9.57 0.75 4.89
CA VAL A 43 8.99 1.91 5.57
C VAL A 43 7.96 1.46 6.60
N TRP A 44 7.02 0.60 6.21
CA TRP A 44 5.96 0.11 7.06
C TRP A 44 6.48 -0.62 8.30
N ARG A 45 7.43 -1.54 8.13
CA ARG A 45 8.07 -2.27 9.25
C ARG A 45 8.75 -1.35 10.24
N ASN A 46 9.29 -0.23 9.76
CA ASN A 46 10.04 0.72 10.57
C ASN A 46 9.23 1.96 10.98
N ARG A 47 7.93 2.06 10.65
CA ARG A 47 7.10 3.27 10.82
C ARG A 47 7.17 3.92 12.20
N TYR A 48 7.23 3.12 13.27
CA TYR A 48 7.35 3.63 14.64
C TYR A 48 8.74 4.19 14.97
N ARG A 49 9.80 3.60 14.40
CA ARG A 49 11.20 4.05 14.62
C ARG A 49 11.62 5.15 13.66
N ALA A 50 11.04 5.18 12.47
CA ALA A 50 11.38 6.13 11.42
C ALA A 50 10.99 7.57 11.81
N ARG A 51 9.82 7.75 12.45
CA ARG A 51 9.39 9.07 12.95
C ARG A 51 10.36 9.69 13.94
N GLU A 52 10.94 8.90 14.83
CA GLU A 52 11.94 9.37 15.80
C GLU A 52 13.29 9.66 15.12
N ARG A 53 13.70 8.78 14.20
CA ARG A 53 15.00 8.87 13.52
C ARG A 53 15.11 10.06 12.57
N TYR A 54 14.01 10.47 11.94
CA TYR A 54 13.97 11.57 10.96
C TYR A 54 13.34 12.84 11.52
N ALA A 55 13.26 13.00 12.84
CA ALA A 55 12.65 14.18 13.47
C ALA A 55 13.24 15.53 13.00
N GLY A 56 14.52 15.55 12.58
CA GLY A 56 15.20 16.74 12.05
C GLY A 56 15.14 16.93 10.53
N ALA A 57 14.54 16.00 9.78
CA ALA A 57 14.47 16.02 8.31
C ALA A 57 13.00 16.01 7.86
N ALA A 58 12.39 17.21 7.83
CA ALA A 58 10.94 17.37 7.58
C ALA A 58 10.48 16.69 6.28
N GLU A 59 11.14 16.94 5.16
CA GLU A 59 10.77 16.35 3.87
C GLU A 59 10.79 14.81 3.88
N MET A 60 11.80 14.22 4.50
CA MET A 60 11.92 12.76 4.61
C MET A 60 10.82 12.19 5.50
N ARG A 61 10.52 12.86 6.63
CA ARG A 61 9.43 12.45 7.52
C ARG A 61 8.09 12.53 6.80
N ASP A 62 7.84 13.62 6.07
CA ASP A 62 6.57 13.84 5.38
C ASP A 62 6.36 12.77 4.28
N ALA A 63 7.41 12.41 3.54
CA ALA A 63 7.37 11.31 2.57
C ALA A 63 7.11 9.94 3.23
N LEU A 64 7.72 9.66 4.38
CA LEU A 64 7.49 8.42 5.13
C LEU A 64 6.07 8.35 5.69
N ASP A 65 5.55 9.47 6.17
CA ASP A 65 4.18 9.60 6.66
C ASP A 65 3.18 9.41 5.51
N GLU A 66 3.44 9.97 4.33
CA GLU A 66 2.63 9.75 3.12
C GLU A 66 2.52 8.27 2.76
N ILE A 67 3.65 7.53 2.76
CA ILE A 67 3.65 6.09 2.51
C ILE A 67 2.84 5.33 3.57
N CYS A 68 3.00 5.69 4.85
CA CYS A 68 2.27 5.04 5.93
C CYS A 68 0.76 5.30 5.84
N LEU A 69 0.36 6.55 5.57
CA LEU A 69 -1.04 6.94 5.38
C LEU A 69 -1.64 6.21 4.18
N ALA A 70 -0.90 6.12 3.07
CA ALA A 70 -1.35 5.38 1.89
C ALA A 70 -1.61 3.90 2.20
N VAL A 71 -0.77 3.25 3.01
CA VAL A 71 -1.04 1.88 3.46
C VAL A 71 -2.28 1.83 4.36
N GLU A 72 -2.43 2.75 5.30
CA GLU A 72 -3.61 2.83 6.17
C GLU A 72 -4.91 3.05 5.40
N GLU A 73 -4.89 3.84 4.32
CA GLU A 73 -6.03 4.01 3.41
C GLU A 73 -6.46 2.67 2.80
N LEU A 74 -5.50 1.84 2.36
CA LEU A 74 -5.79 0.52 1.79
C LEU A 74 -6.38 -0.43 2.83
N LEU A 75 -5.92 -0.35 4.08
CA LEU A 75 -6.49 -1.11 5.20
C LEU A 75 -7.92 -0.65 5.51
N ALA A 76 -8.15 0.66 5.58
CA ALA A 76 -9.45 1.25 5.87
C ALA A 76 -10.47 0.96 4.75
N ALA A 77 -10.03 0.94 3.50
CA ALA A 77 -10.84 0.56 2.34
C ALA A 77 -11.11 -0.96 2.24
N GLY A 78 -10.48 -1.78 3.09
CA GLY A 78 -10.59 -3.24 3.02
C GLY A 78 -9.95 -3.85 1.77
N LEU A 79 -9.03 -3.12 1.14
CA LEU A 79 -8.30 -3.55 -0.05
C LEU A 79 -7.03 -4.33 0.29
N LEU A 80 -6.51 -4.11 1.49
CA LEU A 80 -5.40 -4.84 2.08
C LEU A 80 -5.81 -5.32 3.47
N VAL A 81 -5.55 -6.59 3.78
CA VAL A 81 -5.76 -7.18 5.10
C VAL A 81 -4.45 -7.77 5.58
N LEU A 82 -3.86 -7.20 6.63
CA LEU A 82 -2.60 -7.69 7.16
C LEU A 82 -2.81 -8.95 8.01
N LEU A 83 -2.09 -10.02 7.70
CA LEU A 83 -2.03 -11.21 8.57
C LEU A 83 -1.05 -11.01 9.73
N ASP A 84 0.02 -10.24 9.48
CA ASP A 84 0.92 -9.69 10.49
C ASP A 84 0.89 -8.17 10.40
N ARG A 85 0.60 -7.49 11.52
CA ARG A 85 0.58 -6.02 11.61
C ARG A 85 1.91 -5.37 11.22
N SER A 86 3.00 -6.12 11.20
CA SER A 86 4.32 -5.64 10.81
C SER A 86 4.58 -5.74 9.30
N SER A 87 3.87 -6.58 8.54
CA SER A 87 4.22 -6.91 7.16
C SER A 87 3.04 -6.80 6.19
N ILE A 88 3.25 -6.04 5.13
CA ILE A 88 2.35 -5.89 3.98
C ILE A 88 2.49 -7.08 3.05
N ASN A 89 3.71 -7.61 2.86
CA ASN A 89 3.98 -8.77 2.01
C ASN A 89 3.28 -10.05 2.49
N ALA A 90 3.02 -10.18 3.78
CA ALA A 90 2.22 -11.27 4.34
C ALA A 90 0.71 -11.00 4.30
N GLY A 91 0.28 -9.83 3.81
CA GLY A 91 -1.13 -9.44 3.75
C GLY A 91 -1.88 -10.09 2.60
N TRP A 92 -3.20 -10.22 2.78
CA TRP A 92 -4.11 -10.54 1.69
C TRP A 92 -4.55 -9.26 0.99
N VAL A 93 -4.39 -9.23 -0.33
CA VAL A 93 -4.77 -8.09 -1.18
C VAL A 93 -6.06 -8.47 -1.88
N ARG A 94 -7.12 -7.71 -1.63
CA ARG A 94 -8.38 -7.88 -2.33
C ARG A 94 -8.20 -7.48 -3.78
N ARG A 95 -8.52 -8.36 -4.72
CA ARG A 95 -8.40 -8.02 -6.14
C ARG A 95 -9.64 -7.27 -6.63
N PRO A 96 -9.50 -6.29 -7.54
CA PRO A 96 -10.64 -5.50 -8.00
C PRO A 96 -11.67 -6.34 -8.79
N TRP A 97 -11.28 -7.51 -9.30
CA TRP A 97 -12.15 -8.46 -10.00
C TRP A 97 -12.72 -9.57 -9.09
N GLU A 98 -12.41 -9.57 -7.80
CA GLU A 98 -13.04 -10.48 -6.83
C GLU A 98 -14.41 -9.92 -6.45
N GLU A 99 -15.48 -10.60 -6.88
CA GLU A 99 -16.85 -10.26 -6.52
C GLU A 99 -17.03 -10.27 -4.99
N LEU A 100 -17.90 -9.38 -4.47
CA LEU A 100 -18.32 -9.47 -3.08
C LEU A 100 -18.99 -10.84 -2.87
N PRO A 101 -18.63 -11.59 -1.81
CA PRO A 101 -19.39 -12.79 -1.48
C PRO A 101 -20.86 -12.40 -1.26
N ASN A 102 -21.75 -13.10 -1.97
CA ASN A 102 -23.20 -12.94 -1.87
C ASN A 102 -23.72 -13.24 -0.46
#